data_AF-A0A2V9KIU1-F1
#
_entry.id   AF-A0A2V9KIU1-F1
#
_cell.length_a   1.000
_cell.length_b   1.000
_cell.length_c   1.000
_cell.angle_alpha   90.00
_cell.angle_beta   90.00
_cell.angle_gamma   90.00
#
_symmetry.space_group_name_H-M   'P 1'
#
loop_
_entity.id
_entity.type
_entity.pdbx_description
1 polymer ?
#
loop_
_entity_poly.entity_id
_entity_poly.type
_entity_poly.pdbx_seq_one_letter_code
_entity_poly.pdbx_strand_id
1 'polypeptide(L)' 'MASPEQAQQASPDLFFATVNAYQRTEALRAAIELDLFSALGAGPRTAAALGERCSASERGIRILCDYLVVHGF' A
#
# COMPACT_ATOMS: atom_id res chain seq x y z
N MET A 1 28.22 -16.43 19.71
CA MET A 1 29.11 -16.24 18.56
C MET A 1 28.37 -16.81 17.35
N ALA A 2 27.69 -15.97 16.55
CA ALA A 2 27.03 -16.44 15.31
C ALA A 2 28.10 -16.56 14.22
N SER A 3 28.18 -17.72 13.57
CA SER A 3 29.16 -17.98 12.51
C SER A 3 28.87 -17.11 11.27
N PRO A 4 29.90 -16.64 10.54
CA PRO A 4 29.77 -15.72 9.41
C PRO A 4 29.17 -16.35 8.12
N GLU A 5 28.56 -17.53 8.23
CA GLU A 5 28.18 -18.39 7.10
C GLU A 5 26.67 -18.67 7.08
N GLN A 6 25.85 -17.69 7.48
CA GLN A 6 24.53 -17.57 6.87
C GLN A 6 24.72 -16.81 5.55
N ALA A 7 25.38 -17.47 4.59
CA ALA A 7 25.30 -17.04 3.21
C ALA A 7 23.81 -16.96 2.87
N GLN A 8 23.34 -15.76 2.52
CA GLN A 8 21.96 -15.50 2.15
C GLN A 8 21.52 -16.60 1.16
N GLN A 9 20.68 -17.55 1.60
CA GLN A 9 20.15 -18.58 0.71
C GLN A 9 19.52 -17.88 -0.48
N ALA A 10 19.80 -18.38 -1.70
CA ALA A 10 19.19 -17.84 -2.90
C ALA A 10 17.66 -17.84 -2.73
N SER A 11 17.05 -16.66 -2.84
CA SER A 11 15.62 -16.45 -2.68
C SER A 11 15.02 -15.80 -3.92
N PRO A 12 13.82 -16.22 -4.37
CA PRO A 12 13.13 -15.58 -5.47
C PRO A 12 12.49 -14.23 -5.11
N ASP A 13 12.64 -13.74 -3.87
CA ASP A 13 11.96 -12.52 -3.39
C ASP A 13 12.21 -11.31 -4.29
N LEU A 14 13.45 -11.09 -4.75
CA LEU A 14 13.79 -9.98 -5.64
C LEU A 14 13.04 -10.06 -6.97
N PHE A 15 12.91 -11.26 -7.54
CA PHE A 15 12.19 -11.48 -8.79
C PHE A 15 10.71 -11.12 -8.62
N PHE A 16 10.04 -11.65 -7.59
CA PHE A 16 8.63 -11.36 -7.34
C PHE A 16 8.37 -9.90 -6.94
N ALA A 17 9.27 -9.28 -6.17
CA ALA A 17 9.20 -7.87 -5.86
C ALA A 17 9.30 -7.00 -7.13
N THR A 18 10.14 -7.40 -8.08
CA THR A 18 10.31 -6.70 -9.36
C THR A 18 9.09 -6.88 -10.26
N VAL A 19 8.58 -8.11 -10.40
CA VAL A 19 7.36 -8.39 -11.18
C VAL A 19 6.17 -7.58 -10.69
N ASN A 20 6.03 -7.42 -9.37
CA ASN A 20 4.91 -6.70 -8.75
C ASN A 20 5.18 -5.20 -8.53
N ALA A 21 6.35 -4.68 -8.92
CA ALA A 21 6.74 -3.30 -8.59
C ALA A 21 5.76 -2.24 -9.13
N TYR A 22 5.12 -2.51 -10.29
CA TYR A 22 4.12 -1.62 -10.88
C TYR A 22 2.89 -1.38 -9.97
N GLN A 23 2.58 -2.32 -9.07
CA GLN A 23 1.46 -2.19 -8.13
C GLN A 23 1.66 -1.00 -7.19
N ARG A 24 2.90 -0.66 -6.83
CA ARG A 24 3.21 0.51 -5.99
C ARG A 24 2.87 1.81 -6.72
N THR A 25 3.22 1.89 -8.01
CA THR A 25 2.88 3.04 -8.85
C THR A 25 1.38 3.20 -8.98
N GLU A 26 0.66 2.11 -9.29
CA GLU A 26 -0.80 2.16 -9.47
C GLU A 26 -1.54 2.44 -8.15
N ALA A 27 -1.05 1.93 -7.01
CA ALA A 27 -1.63 2.25 -5.70
C ALA A 27 -1.48 3.74 -5.37
N LEU A 28 -0.29 4.32 -5.56
CA LEU A 28 -0.07 5.76 -5.37
C LEU A 28 -0.93 6.60 -6.31
N ARG A 29 -1.00 6.19 -7.58
CA ARG A 29 -1.84 6.85 -8.59
C ARG A 29 -3.31 6.83 -8.16
N ALA A 30 -3.84 5.67 -7.77
CA ALA A 30 -5.22 5.54 -7.32
C ALA A 30 -5.49 6.41 -6.08
N ALA A 31 -4.56 6.45 -5.12
CA ALA A 31 -4.69 7.30 -3.93
C ALA A 31 -4.76 8.79 -4.26
N ILE A 32 -4.01 9.24 -5.27
CA ILE A 32 -4.05 10.62 -5.78
C ILE A 32 -5.35 10.89 -6.56
N GLU A 33 -5.73 10.00 -7.47
CA GLU A 33 -6.95 10.15 -8.29
C GLU A 33 -8.23 10.14 -7.44
N LEU A 34 -8.24 9.40 -6.32
CA LEU A 34 -9.34 9.38 -5.35
C LEU A 34 -9.30 10.54 -4.34
N ASP A 35 -8.31 11.43 -4.42
CA ASP A 35 -8.05 12.49 -3.45
C ASP A 35 -7.95 11.97 -1.99
N LEU A 36 -7.44 10.75 -1.82
CA LEU A 36 -7.44 10.02 -0.55
C LEU A 36 -6.63 10.72 0.55
N PHE A 37 -5.50 11.34 0.20
CA PHE A 37 -4.66 12.02 1.18
C PHE A 37 -5.32 13.29 1.73
N SER A 38 -5.99 14.07 0.87
CA SER A 38 -6.84 15.18 1.30
C SER A 38 -8.08 14.67 2.06
N ALA A 39 -8.60 13.50 1.66
CA ALA A 39 -9.67 12.79 2.35
C ALA A 39 -9.30 12.59 3.82
N LEU A 40 -8.13 12.00 4.08
CA LEU A 40 -7.56 11.73 5.41
C LEU A 40 -7.21 13.01 6.19
N GLY A 41 -6.61 14.01 5.53
CA GLY A 41 -6.19 15.26 6.17
C GLY A 41 -7.34 16.07 6.79
N ALA A 42 -8.58 15.89 6.30
CA ALA A 42 -9.75 16.58 6.84
C ALA A 42 -10.41 15.89 8.04
N GLY A 43 -9.92 14.72 8.48
CA GLY A 43 -10.40 14.05 9.69
C GLY A 43 -11.18 12.72 9.56
N PRO A 44 -11.67 12.23 8.41
CA PRO A 44 -12.13 10.86 8.26
C PRO A 44 -11.11 9.83 8.76
N ARG A 45 -11.55 8.90 9.63
CA ARG A 45 -10.69 7.85 10.22
C ARG A 45 -11.12 6.42 9.90
N THR A 46 -12.25 6.24 9.21
CA THR A 46 -12.76 4.90 8.88
C THR A 46 -12.82 4.70 7.37
N ALA A 47 -12.65 3.45 6.92
CA ALA A 47 -12.72 3.11 5.50
C ALA A 47 -14.11 3.41 4.90
N ALA A 48 -15.19 3.28 5.69
CA ALA A 48 -16.55 3.62 5.26
C ALA A 48 -16.67 5.13 4.98
N ALA A 49 -16.25 5.99 5.92
CA ALA A 49 -16.30 7.44 5.75
C ALA A 49 -15.41 7.93 4.60
N LEU A 50 -14.24 7.31 4.43
CA LEU A 50 -13.36 7.58 3.29
C LEU A 50 -13.98 7.11 1.97
N GLY A 51 -14.64 5.96 1.94
CA GLY A 51 -15.38 5.46 0.77
C GLY A 51 -16.45 6.44 0.31
N GLU A 52 -17.26 6.94 1.23
CA GLU A 52 -18.25 7.97 0.93
C GLU A 52 -17.60 9.25 0.39
N ARG A 53 -16.53 9.73 1.03
CA ARG A 53 -15.86 10.97 0.62
C ARG A 53 -15.15 10.85 -0.73
N CYS A 54 -14.50 9.72 -0.99
CA CYS A 54 -13.77 9.43 -2.23
C CYS A 54 -14.67 8.86 -3.33
N SER A 55 -15.99 8.71 -3.11
CA SER A 55 -16.92 8.06 -4.04
C SER A 55 -16.45 6.67 -4.50
N ALA A 56 -15.94 5.88 -3.55
CA ALA A 56 -15.37 4.55 -3.78
C ALA A 56 -15.93 3.53 -2.78
N SER A 57 -15.86 2.25 -3.12
CA SER A 57 -16.31 1.20 -2.18
C SER A 57 -15.45 1.18 -0.91
N GLU A 58 -16.09 1.00 0.25
CA GLU A 58 -15.40 0.82 1.55
C GLU A 58 -14.30 -0.26 1.46
N ARG A 59 -14.62 -1.40 0.84
CA ARG A 59 -13.67 -2.51 0.66
C ARG A 59 -12.43 -2.07 -0.12
N GLY A 60 -12.61 -1.34 -1.23
CA GLY A 60 -11.52 -0.87 -2.07
C GLY A 60 -10.63 0.13 -1.35
N ILE A 61 -11.23 1.08 -0.63
CA ILE A 61 -10.51 2.05 0.19
C ILE A 61 -9.69 1.35 1.27
N ARG A 62 -10.28 0.40 2.00
CA ARG A 62 -9.55 -0.35 3.01
C ARG A 62 -8.32 -1.06 2.41
N ILE A 63 -8.50 -1.78 1.31
CA ILE A 63 -7.39 -2.50 0.65
C ILE A 63 -6.29 -1.54 0.21
N LEU A 64 -6.67 -0.39 -0.35
CA LEU A 64 -5.72 0.63 -0.78
C LEU A 64 -4.97 1.23 0.43
N CYS A 65 -5.67 1.60 1.50
CA CYS A 65 -5.06 2.09 2.73
C CYS A 65 -4.10 1.06 3.35
N ASP A 66 -4.51 -0.20 3.47
CA ASP A 66 -3.66 -1.28 4.01
C ASP A 66 -2.37 -1.43 3.18
N TYR A 67 -2.49 -1.41 1.85
CA TYR A 67 -1.35 -1.49 0.95
C TYR A 67 -0.40 -0.30 1.12
N LEU A 68 -0.93 0.92 1.19
CA LEU A 68 -0.15 2.14 1.40
C LEU A 68 0.60 2.13 2.74
N VAL A 69 -0.05 1.69 3.83
CA VAL A 69 0.57 1.57 5.16
C VAL A 69 1.71 0.56 5.16
N VAL A 70 1.53 -0.61 4.53
CA VAL A 70 2.61 -1.61 4.38
C VAL A 70 3.80 -1.05 3.60
N HIS A 71 3.56 -0.11 2.68
CA HIS A 71 4.58 0.55 1.88
C HIS A 71 5.12 1.87 2.48
N GLY A 72 4.65 2.27 3.67
CA GLY A 72 5.21 3.39 4.45
C GLY A 72 4.63 4.77 4.14
N PHE A 73 3.38 4.84 3.65
CA PHE A 73 2.64 6.09 3.44
C PHE A 73 1.63 6.36 4.57
#